data_AF-A0A6G7CMA4-F1
#
_entry.id   AF-A0A6G7CMA4-F1
#
_cell.length_a   1.000
_cell.length_b   1.000
_cell.length_c   1.000
_cell.angle_alpha   90.00
_cell.angle_beta   90.00
_cell.angle_gamma   90.00
#
_symmetry.space_group_name_H-M   'P 1'
#
loop_
_entity.id
_entity.type
_entity.pdbx_description
1 polymer ?
#
loop_
_entity_poly.entity_id
_entity_poly.type
_entity_poly.pdbx_seq_one_letter_code
_entity_poly.pdbx_strand_id
1 'polypeptide(L)'
;MINRLNENQAITQNPLTKLVEISDSRVGMSSSLEFGSTLKGIFDTVDARQKTADAKITAVELGQSDDLIGATVAAQKAQLSFSALMQVRNKMVTNFNDIIKMSV
;
A
#
# COMPACT_ATOMS: atom_id res chain seq x y z
N MET A 1 -5.00 -53.99 36.75
CA MET A 1 -6.28 -53.29 36.51
C MET A 1 -6.80 -52.95 37.90
N ILE A 2 -7.00 -51.72 38.36
CA ILE A 2 -7.84 -50.65 37.80
C ILE A 2 -7.32 -49.35 38.44
N ASN A 3 -6.81 -48.39 37.65
CA ASN A 3 -6.71 -46.99 38.09
C ASN A 3 -6.90 -46.08 36.88
N ARG A 4 -8.11 -46.15 36.31
CA ARG A 4 -8.66 -45.11 35.45
C ARG A 4 -9.88 -44.62 36.19
N LEU A 5 -9.81 -43.43 36.77
CA LEU A 5 -10.91 -42.54 37.14
C LEU A 5 -10.26 -41.37 37.92
N ASN A 6 -9.44 -40.59 37.22
CA ASN A 6 -9.27 -39.18 37.56
C ASN A 6 -9.23 -38.40 36.25
N GLU A 7 -10.37 -38.45 35.57
CA GLU A 7 -10.73 -37.64 34.43
C GLU A 7 -11.50 -36.41 34.96
N ASN A 8 -11.11 -35.22 34.48
CA ASN A 8 -11.86 -33.94 34.51
C ASN A 8 -11.62 -32.90 35.62
N GLN A 9 -10.36 -32.60 35.98
CA GLN A 9 -10.03 -31.34 36.70
C GLN A 9 -8.86 -30.53 36.10
N ALA A 10 -8.30 -30.90 34.94
CA ALA A 10 -7.11 -30.23 34.38
C ALA A 10 -7.29 -29.63 32.97
N ILE A 11 -8.50 -29.19 32.62
CA ILE A 11 -8.75 -28.48 31.36
C ILE A 11 -9.44 -27.14 31.63
N THR A 12 -8.74 -26.20 32.26
CA THR A 12 -8.96 -24.75 32.08
C THR A 12 -7.64 -24.04 32.40
N GLN A 13 -6.59 -24.34 31.65
CA GLN A 13 -5.59 -23.32 31.35
C GLN A 13 -5.86 -22.87 29.92
N ASN A 14 -6.77 -21.89 29.83
CA ASN A 14 -7.07 -21.16 28.63
C ASN A 14 -5.82 -20.32 28.27
N PRO A 15 -5.12 -20.56 27.16
CA PRO A 15 -3.96 -19.75 26.77
C PRO A 15 -4.35 -18.38 26.19
N LEU A 16 -5.65 -18.03 26.17
CA LEU A 16 -6.15 -16.83 25.49
C LEU A 16 -5.95 -15.53 26.27
N THR A 17 -5.39 -15.54 27.48
CA THR A 17 -5.15 -14.31 28.26
C THR A 17 -3.75 -13.72 28.09
N LYS A 18 -2.84 -14.35 27.34
CA LYS A 18 -1.46 -13.83 27.15
C LYS A 18 -1.17 -13.25 25.77
N LEU A 19 -2.20 -13.03 24.95
CA LEU A 19 -2.07 -12.34 23.66
C LEU A 19 -2.72 -10.94 23.64
N VAL A 20 -3.24 -10.46 24.78
CA VAL A 20 -3.75 -9.09 24.94
C VAL A 20 -2.74 -8.26 25.73
N GLU A 21 -1.50 -8.23 25.25
CA GLU A 21 -0.51 -7.23 25.68
C GLU A 21 0.36 -6.80 24.49
N ILE A 22 -0.27 -6.61 23.33
CA ILE A 22 0.32 -5.75 22.30
C ILE A 22 -0.20 -4.36 22.55
N SER A 23 0.48 -3.68 23.48
CA SER A 23 0.84 -2.26 23.40
C SER A 23 -0.12 -1.39 22.60
N ASP A 24 -1.06 -0.79 23.33
CA ASP A 24 -1.34 0.64 23.30
C ASP A 24 -0.87 1.42 22.05
N SER A 25 -1.83 1.75 21.19
CA SER A 25 -2.13 3.15 20.87
C SER A 25 -0.96 4.05 20.42
N ARG A 26 -0.12 3.58 19.49
CA ARG A 26 0.78 4.45 18.69
C ARG A 26 0.46 4.52 17.21
N VAL A 27 -0.61 3.83 16.79
CA VAL A 27 -0.99 3.66 15.38
C VAL A 27 -1.48 4.97 14.72
N GLY A 28 -1.72 6.06 15.45
CA GLY A 28 -2.26 7.30 14.87
C GLY A 28 -1.25 8.19 14.11
N MET A 29 0.04 8.15 14.46
CA MET A 29 1.05 9.07 13.88
C MET A 29 2.06 8.37 12.98
N SER A 30 2.50 7.15 13.35
CA SER A 30 3.43 6.37 12.52
C SER A 30 2.79 5.92 11.21
N SER A 31 1.53 5.46 11.25
CA SER A 31 0.82 5.03 10.03
C SER A 31 0.59 6.18 9.04
N SER A 32 0.37 7.40 9.55
CA SER A 32 0.17 8.61 8.72
C SER A 32 1.47 9.04 8.04
N LEU A 33 2.60 8.99 8.76
CA LEU A 33 3.94 9.23 8.21
C LEU A 33 4.36 8.15 7.19
N GLU A 34 4.08 6.88 7.49
CA GLU A 34 4.35 5.74 6.59
C GLU A 34 3.49 5.80 5.32
N PHE A 35 2.26 6.29 5.41
CA PHE A 35 1.40 6.49 4.26
C PHE A 35 1.87 7.67 3.39
N GLY A 36 2.28 8.78 3.99
CA GLY A 36 2.87 9.91 3.28
C GLY A 36 4.16 9.54 2.54
N SER A 37 5.04 8.76 3.17
CA SER A 37 6.27 8.26 2.55
C SER A 37 5.98 7.28 1.41
N THR A 38 5.00 6.38 1.61
CA THR A 38 4.54 5.45 0.57
C THR A 38 3.96 6.20 -0.63
N LEU A 39 3.07 7.16 -0.41
CA LEU A 39 2.46 7.93 -1.48
C LEU A 39 3.52 8.75 -2.25
N LYS A 40 4.48 9.34 -1.53
CA LYS A 40 5.63 10.00 -2.16
C LYS A 40 6.39 9.04 -3.07
N GLY A 41 6.68 7.82 -2.61
CA GLY A 41 7.32 6.79 -3.43
C GLY A 41 6.52 6.41 -4.68
N ILE A 42 5.18 6.39 -4.60
CA ILE A 42 4.33 6.13 -5.77
C ILE A 42 4.38 7.31 -6.76
N PHE A 43 4.35 8.56 -6.28
CA PHE A 43 4.53 9.73 -7.13
C PHE A 43 5.87 9.70 -7.88
N ASP A 44 6.97 9.44 -7.16
CA ASP A 44 8.31 9.35 -7.73
C ASP A 44 8.38 8.20 -8.77
N THR A 45 7.67 7.09 -8.53
CA THR A 45 7.57 5.97 -9.49
C THR A 45 6.80 6.34 -10.76
N VAL A 46 5.72 7.11 -10.65
CA VAL A 46 4.94 7.54 -11.83
C VAL A 46 5.68 8.58 -12.64
N ASP A 47 6.38 9.52 -12.00
CA ASP A 47 7.27 10.47 -12.69
C ASP A 47 8.35 9.74 -13.49
N ALA A 48 9.00 8.74 -12.85
CA ALA A 48 10.01 7.92 -13.52
C ALA A 48 9.44 7.17 -14.74
N ARG A 49 8.20 6.64 -14.62
CA ARG A 49 7.53 5.95 -15.74
C ARG A 49 7.14 6.89 -16.86
N GLN A 50 6.67 8.10 -16.55
CA GLN A 50 6.36 9.12 -17.54
C GLN A 50 7.63 9.51 -18.32
N LYS A 51 8.71 9.88 -17.62
CA LYS A 51 10.01 10.20 -18.25
C LYS A 51 10.55 9.07 -19.12
N THR A 52 10.43 7.82 -18.64
CA THR A 52 10.90 6.65 -19.41
C THR A 52 10.07 6.46 -20.68
N ALA A 53 8.75 6.64 -20.60
CA ALA A 53 7.87 6.57 -21.77
C ALA A 53 8.21 7.67 -22.77
N ASP A 54 8.35 8.91 -22.30
CA ASP A 54 8.69 10.06 -23.15
C ASP A 54 10.04 9.85 -23.84
N ALA A 55 11.07 9.42 -23.09
CA ALA A 55 12.38 9.11 -23.65
C ALA A 55 12.34 8.01 -24.72
N LYS A 56 11.52 6.97 -24.51
CA LYS A 56 11.34 5.90 -25.49
C LYS A 56 10.60 6.37 -26.74
N ILE A 57 9.56 7.18 -26.58
CA ILE A 57 8.82 7.78 -27.70
C ILE A 57 9.76 8.66 -28.51
N THR A 58 10.49 9.57 -27.86
CA THR A 58 11.45 10.45 -28.51
C THR A 58 12.57 9.69 -29.21
N ALA A 59 13.11 8.62 -28.61
CA ALA A 59 14.12 7.79 -29.26
C ALA A 59 13.58 7.12 -30.53
N VAL A 60 12.30 6.74 -30.56
CA VAL A 60 11.66 6.20 -31.76
C VAL A 60 11.41 7.28 -32.80
N GLU A 61 10.92 8.46 -32.40
CA GLU A 61 10.70 9.61 -33.28
C GLU A 61 11.98 10.11 -33.95
N LEU A 62 13.11 10.04 -33.24
CA LEU A 62 14.44 10.41 -33.76
C LEU A 62 15.10 9.30 -34.60
N GLY A 63 14.44 8.15 -34.78
CA GLY A 63 15.00 7.00 -35.49
C GLY A 63 16.17 6.33 -34.75
N GLN A 64 16.36 6.64 -33.47
CA GLN A 64 17.38 6.00 -32.62
C GLN A 64 16.92 4.63 -32.10
N SER A 65 15.64 4.30 -32.22
CA SER A 65 15.06 3.03 -31.81
C SER A 65 13.88 2.64 -32.69
N ASP A 66 13.81 1.38 -33.12
CA ASP A 66 12.65 0.84 -33.84
C ASP A 66 11.58 0.25 -32.89
N ASP A 67 11.77 0.37 -31.57
CA ASP A 67 10.89 -0.18 -30.53
C ASP A 67 9.65 0.70 -30.27
N LEU A 68 8.88 0.97 -31.32
CA LEU A 68 7.62 1.70 -31.23
C LEU A 68 6.61 1.00 -30.31
N ILE A 69 6.61 -0.34 -30.32
CA ILE A 69 5.73 -1.16 -29.48
C ILE A 69 6.11 -0.99 -28.01
N GLY A 70 7.39 -1.07 -27.66
CA GLY A 70 7.85 -0.87 -26.29
C GLY A 70 7.68 0.57 -25.80
N ALA A 71 7.79 1.57 -26.67
CA ALA A 71 7.45 2.95 -26.37
C ALA A 71 5.94 3.11 -26.06
N THR A 72 5.08 2.54 -26.91
CA THR A 72 3.62 2.58 -26.74
C THR A 72 3.18 1.86 -25.47
N VAL A 73 3.75 0.69 -25.16
CA VAL A 73 3.47 -0.06 -23.92
C VAL A 73 3.96 0.72 -22.69
N ALA A 74 5.11 1.38 -22.77
CA ALA A 74 5.59 2.24 -21.69
C ALA A 74 4.62 3.41 -21.44
N ALA A 75 4.13 4.04 -22.50
CA ALA A 75 3.13 5.11 -22.42
C ALA A 75 1.81 4.63 -21.79
N GLN A 76 1.31 3.45 -22.20
CA GLN A 76 0.12 2.84 -21.60
C GLN A 76 0.30 2.54 -20.11
N LYS A 77 1.47 2.01 -19.72
CA LYS A 77 1.80 1.75 -18.31
C LYS A 77 1.88 3.04 -17.50
N ALA A 78 2.44 4.11 -18.05
CA ALA A 78 2.49 5.42 -17.42
C ALA A 78 1.06 5.97 -17.20
N GLN A 79 0.21 5.94 -18.24
CA GLN A 79 -1.17 6.42 -18.16
C GLN A 79 -2.02 5.64 -17.14
N LEU A 80 -1.89 4.32 -17.10
CA LEU A 80 -2.57 3.49 -16.11
C LEU A 80 -2.11 3.82 -14.69
N SER A 81 -0.80 3.96 -14.49
CA SER A 81 -0.22 4.29 -13.18
C SER A 81 -0.65 5.69 -12.70
N PHE A 82 -0.72 6.66 -13.61
CA PHE A 82 -1.22 8.01 -13.32
C PHE A 82 -2.70 8.00 -12.93
N SER A 83 -3.52 7.25 -13.67
CA SER A 83 -4.96 7.12 -13.38
C SER A 83 -5.21 6.51 -12.00
N ALA A 84 -4.41 5.49 -11.63
CA ALA A 84 -4.45 4.89 -10.31
C ALA A 84 -4.05 5.90 -9.21
N LEU A 85 -3.01 6.70 -9.45
CA LEU A 85 -2.60 7.76 -8.52
C LEU A 85 -3.70 8.81 -8.28
N MET A 86 -4.42 9.22 -9.32
CA MET A 86 -5.52 10.16 -9.16
C MET A 86 -6.64 9.60 -8.30
N GLN A 87 -6.93 8.29 -8.37
CA GLN A 87 -7.89 7.64 -7.49
C GLN A 87 -7.42 7.64 -6.02
N VAL A 88 -6.14 7.34 -5.79
CA VAL A 88 -5.55 7.36 -4.45
C VAL A 88 -5.52 8.79 -3.88
N ARG A 89 -5.13 9.78 -4.68
CA ARG A 89 -5.15 11.21 -4.33
C ARG A 89 -6.54 11.64 -3.90
N ASN A 90 -7.56 11.33 -4.70
CA ASN A 90 -8.94 11.71 -4.42
C ASN A 90 -9.44 11.04 -3.13
N LYS A 91 -9.16 9.74 -2.92
CA LYS A 91 -9.51 9.02 -1.69
C LYS A 91 -8.80 9.57 -0.46
N MET A 92 -7.53 9.96 -0.59
CA MET A 92 -6.76 10.52 0.52
C MET A 92 -7.29 11.88 0.96
N VAL A 93 -7.62 12.75 0.00
CA VAL A 93 -8.22 14.06 0.29
C VAL A 93 -9.57 13.91 0.98
N THR A 94 -10.41 12.97 0.53
CA THR A 94 -11.71 12.69 1.18
C THR A 94 -11.53 12.17 2.60
N ASN A 95 -10.71 11.14 2.79
CA ASN A 95 -10.52 10.51 4.10
C ASN A 95 -9.81 11.44 5.11
N PHE A 96 -8.89 12.29 4.66
CA PHE A 96 -8.26 13.31 5.51
C PHE A 96 -9.29 14.32 6.04
N ASN A 97 -10.20 14.78 5.16
CA ASN A 97 -11.29 15.67 5.55
C ASN A 97 -12.28 14.98 6.52
N ASP A 98 -12.54 13.69 6.36
CA ASP A 98 -13.45 12.92 7.23
C ASP A 98 -12.87 12.72 8.64
N ILE A 99 -11.57 12.46 8.79
CA ILE A 99 -10.90 12.35 10.10
C ILE A 99 -10.99 13.67 10.88
N ILE A 100 -10.82 14.81 10.19
CA ILE A 100 -10.92 16.13 10.82
C ILE A 100 -12.36 16.43 11.22
N LYS A 101 -13.35 16.07 10.40
CA LYS A 101 -14.77 16.29 10.70
C LYS A 101 -15.34 15.36 11.77
N MET A 102 -14.71 14.22 12.04
CA MET A 102 -15.12 13.30 13.11
C MET A 102 -14.53 13.66 14.49
N SER A 103 -13.56 14.58 14.53
CA SER A 103 -12.86 14.98 15.77
C SER A 103 -13.38 16.31 16.38
N VAL A 104 -14.53 16.81 15.91
CA VAL A 104 -15.18 18.02 16.46
C VAL A 104 -16.49 17.70 17.14
#